data_AF-A0A1I2XS37-F1
#
_entry.id   AF-A0A1I2XS37-F1
#
_cell.length_a   1.000
_cell.length_b   1.000
_cell.length_c   1.000
_cell.angle_alpha   90.00
_cell.angle_beta   90.00
_cell.angle_gamma   90.00
#
_symmetry.space_group_name_H-M   'P 1'
#
loop_
_entity.id
_entity.type
_entity.pdbx_description
1 polymer ?
#
loop_
_entity_poly.entity_id
_entity_poly.type
_entity_poly.pdbx_seq_one_letter_code
_entity_poly.pdbx_strand_id
1 'polypeptide(L)' 'MAAPVPLRSDFDAEALRVLAKGSRDPAQTRRLLALSVIAAGGLRSEAAAIGGVGLQTVRDWV' A
#
# COMPACT_ATOMS: atom_id res chain seq x y z
N MET A 1 24.77 -0.30 7.49
CA MET A 1 24.09 0.08 6.22
C MET A 1 22.94 -0.87 6.02
N ALA A 2 21.69 -0.44 6.26
CA ALA A 2 20.52 -1.27 6.00
C ALA A 2 20.36 -1.38 4.48
N ALA A 3 20.47 -2.61 3.96
CA ALA A 3 20.29 -2.89 2.55
C ALA A 3 18.88 -2.43 2.11
N PRO A 4 18.72 -1.79 0.93
CA PRO A 4 17.40 -1.52 0.39
C PRO A 4 16.68 -2.85 0.24
N VAL A 5 15.59 -3.06 0.99
CA VAL A 5 14.75 -4.25 0.87
C VAL A 5 14.21 -4.23 -0.57
N PRO A 6 14.62 -5.17 -1.45
CA PRO A 6 14.01 -5.25 -2.76
C PRO A 6 12.54 -5.59 -2.52
N LEU A 7 11.65 -4.68 -2.91
CA LEU A 7 10.22 -4.97 -3.02
C LEU A 7 10.13 -6.23 -3.87
N ARG A 8 9.84 -7.38 -3.24
CA ARG A 8 9.57 -8.62 -3.97
C ARG A 8 8.41 -8.30 -4.90
N SER A 9 8.68 -8.35 -6.19
CA SER A 9 7.69 -8.21 -7.26
C SER A 9 6.59 -9.28 -7.20
N ASP A 10 6.61 -10.16 -6.19
CA ASP A 10 5.57 -11.15 -5.87
C ASP A 10 4.38 -10.59 -5.06
N PHE A 11 4.47 -9.39 -4.46
CA PHE A 11 3.31 -8.82 -3.77
C PHE A 11 2.37 -8.19 -4.79
N ASP A 12 1.55 -9.04 -5.39
CA ASP A 12 0.56 -8.64 -6.38
C ASP A 12 -0.43 -7.63 -5.76
N ALA A 13 -0.68 -6.54 -6.49
CA ALA A 13 -1.68 -5.53 -6.10
C ALA A 13 -3.05 -6.17 -5.83
N GLU A 14 -3.34 -7.25 -6.57
CA GLU A 14 -4.53 -8.08 -6.36
C GLU A 14 -4.55 -8.75 -4.98
N ALA A 15 -3.44 -9.35 -4.54
CA ALA A 15 -3.34 -9.99 -3.22
C ALA A 15 -3.58 -8.98 -2.09
N LEU A 16 -3.03 -7.77 -2.23
CA LEU A 16 -3.26 -6.68 -1.27
C LEU A 16 -4.72 -6.22 -1.25
N ARG A 17 -5.41 -6.20 -2.38
CA ARG A 17 -6.87 -5.92 -2.45
C ARG A 17 -7.70 -7.02 -1.81
N VAL A 18 -7.34 -8.29 -2.02
CA VAL A 18 -8.01 -9.44 -1.37
C VAL A 18 -7.85 -9.38 0.15
N LEU A 19 -6.64 -9.09 0.63
CA LEU A 19 -6.37 -8.89 2.05
C LEU A 19 -7.13 -7.68 2.61
N ALA A 20 -7.21 -6.58 1.85
CA ALA A 20 -7.98 -5.40 2.24
C ALA A 20 -9.46 -5.71 2.40
N LYS A 21 -10.02 -6.55 1.51
CA LYS A 21 -11.41 -7.00 1.55
C LYS A 21 -11.70 -7.97 2.71
N GLY A 22 -10.72 -8.78 3.11
CA GLY A 22 -10.81 -9.65 4.28
C GLY A 22 -10.55 -8.93 5.61
N SER A 23 -10.02 -7.72 5.56
CA SER A 23 -9.72 -6.94 6.76
C SER A 23 -10.99 -6.30 7.33
N ARG A 24 -11.17 -6.46 8.63
CA ARG A 24 -12.33 -5.94 9.38
C ARG A 24 -12.10 -4.53 9.91
N ASP A 25 -10.83 -4.10 9.88
CA ASP A 25 -10.38 -2.79 10.34
C ASP A 25 -10.33 -1.80 9.17
N PRO A 26 -11.17 -0.75 9.17
CA PRO A 26 -11.24 0.19 8.06
C PRO A 26 -9.93 0.94 7.83
N ALA A 27 -9.12 1.14 8.87
CA ALA A 27 -7.79 1.73 8.76
C ALA A 27 -6.81 0.78 8.06
N GLN A 28 -6.89 -0.53 8.34
CA GLN A 28 -6.04 -1.54 7.71
C GLN A 28 -6.44 -1.75 6.25
N THR A 29 -7.74 -1.79 5.93
CA THR A 29 -8.25 -1.84 4.54
C THR A 29 -7.68 -0.68 3.72
N ARG A 30 -7.74 0.56 4.22
CA ARG A 30 -7.20 1.75 3.54
C ARG A 30 -5.69 1.65 3.31
N ARG A 31 -4.94 1.18 4.31
CA ARG A 31 -3.48 0.99 4.20
C ARG A 31 -3.14 -0.06 3.15
N LEU A 32 -3.83 -1.18 3.13
CA LEU A 32 -3.63 -2.26 2.16
C LEU A 32 -3.98 -1.82 0.72
N LEU A 33 -5.05 -1.04 0.56
CA LEU A 33 -5.41 -0.47 -0.75
C LEU A 33 -4.34 0.51 -1.26
N ALA A 34 -3.85 1.40 -0.39
CA ALA A 34 -2.74 2.29 -0.74
C ALA A 34 -1.48 1.52 -1.15
N LEU A 35 -1.13 0.47 -0.39
CA LEU A 35 0.01 -0.40 -0.71
C LEU A 35 -0.19 -1.14 -2.05
N SER A 36 -1.41 -1.54 -2.38
CA SER A 36 -1.70 -2.20 -3.68
C SER A 36 -1.35 -1.33 -4.87
N VAL A 37 -1.54 -0.01 -4.74
CA VAL A 37 -1.25 0.95 -5.80
C VAL A 37 0.26 1.10 -5.97
N ILE A 38 1.01 1.17 -4.87
CA ILE A 38 2.47 1.24 -4.90
C ILE A 38 3.07 -0.06 -5.45
N ALA A 39 2.52 -1.21 -5.06
CA ALA A 39 2.93 -2.52 -5.55
C ALA A 39 2.65 -2.70 -7.05
N ALA A 40 1.59 -2.09 -7.58
CA ALA A 40 1.31 -2.00 -9.01
C ALA A 40 2.24 -1.02 -9.77
N GLY A 41 3.20 -0.38 -9.10
CA GLY A 41 4.06 0.66 -9.69
C GLY A 41 3.41 2.03 -9.80
N GLY A 42 2.25 2.23 -9.18
CA GLY A 42 1.52 3.49 -9.12
C GLY A 42 2.19 4.55 -8.23
N LEU A 43 1.74 5.80 -8.37
CA LEU A 43 2.31 6.93 -7.65
C LEU A 43 1.88 6.94 -6.17
N ARG A 44 2.79 7.39 -5.29
CA ARG A 44 2.49 7.58 -3.85
C ARG A 44 1.31 8.53 -3.60
N SER A 45 1.09 9.49 -4.50
CA SER A 45 -0.06 10.40 -4.46
C SER A 45 -1.38 9.69 -4.74
N GLU A 46 -1.40 8.72 -5.66
CA GLU A 46 -2.60 7.91 -5.93
C GLU A 46 -2.89 6.95 -4.78
N ALA A 47 -1.85 6.34 -4.23
CA ALA A 47 -1.95 5.54 -3.02
C ALA A 47 -2.53 6.35 -1.84
N ALA A 48 -2.13 7.62 -1.70
CA ALA A 48 -2.64 8.53 -0.67
C ALA A 48 -4.14 8.84 -0.88
N ALA A 49 -4.54 9.13 -2.11
CA ALA A 49 -5.94 9.35 -2.47
C ALA A 49 -6.80 8.11 -2.18
N ILE A 50 -6.31 6.92 -2.54
CA ILE A 50 -7.02 5.64 -2.34
C ILE A 50 -7.07 5.24 -0.86
N GLY A 51 -5.99 5.47 -0.11
CA GLY A 51 -5.96 5.23 1.34
C GLY A 51 -6.72 6.28 2.15
N GLY A 52 -7.15 7.40 1.53
CA GLY A 52 -7.75 8.53 2.26
C GLY A 52 -6.80 9.11 3.31
N VAL A 53 -5.49 9.07 3.05
CA VAL A 53 -4.45 9.55 3.96
C VAL A 53 -3.56 10.56 3.25
N GLY A 54 -2.82 11.37 4.02
CA GLY A 54 -1.86 12.30 3.45
C GLY A 54 -0.67 11.58 2.78
N LEU A 55 -0.03 12.24 1.82
CA LEU A 55 1.22 11.77 1.18
C LEU A 55 2.31 11.44 2.21
N GLN A 56 2.39 12.23 3.29
CA GLN A 56 3.29 12.00 4.41
C GLN A 56 3.04 10.67 5.14
N THR A 57 1.77 10.27 5.27
CA THR A 57 1.38 9.00 5.89
C THR A 57 1.74 7.82 4.99
N VAL A 58 1.50 7.93 3.69
CA VAL A 58 1.93 6.89 2.73
C VAL A 58 3.45 6.75 2.69
N ARG A 59 4.17 7.86 2.87
CA ARG A 59 5.64 7.88 2.94
C ARG A 59 6.18 7.26 4.23
N ASP A 60 5.46 7.35 5.34
CA ASP A 60 5.77 6.62 6.57
C ASP A 60 5.54 5.10 6.43
N TRP A 61 4.65 4.71 5.51
CA TRP A 61 4.33 3.30 5.28
C TRP A 61 5.30 2.56 4.35
N VAL A 62 6.10 3.29 3.56
CA VAL A 62 7.00 2.76 2.53
C VAL A 62 8.47 2.88 2.91
#